data_AF-A0A5C4P993-F1
#
_entry.id   AF-A0A5C4P993-F1
#
_cell.length_a   1.000
_cell.length_b   1.000
_cell.length_c   1.000
_cell.angle_alpha   90.00
_cell.angle_beta   90.00
_cell.angle_gamma   90.00
#
_symmetry.space_group_name_H-M   'P 1'
#
loop_
_entity.id
_entity.type
_entity.pdbx_description
1 polymer ?
#
loop_
_entity_poly.entity_id
_entity_poly.type
_entity_poly.pdbx_seq_one_letter_code
_entity_poly.pdbx_strand_id
1 'polypeptide(L)'
;MDDRQPAFPGRQPSAAYKTREQFLGIPKRGLAFLLANIMFWQPMWAQADGIVVSAPGTSLGQAGNGVPIVNIAKPNGSGLSHNQFTDYNVGSNGVILNNATSRTQSTQLGGIILGNPNLNGAAATTILNEVN
;
A
#
# COMPACT_ATOMS: atom_id res chain seq x y z
N MET A 1 42.60 37.77 59.73
CA MET A 1 41.27 37.71 59.10
C MET A 1 41.49 38.22 57.68
N ASP A 2 41.79 37.30 56.77
CA ASP A 2 42.11 37.61 55.37
C ASP A 2 40.94 37.13 54.51
N ASP A 3 39.98 38.02 54.27
CA ASP A 3 38.86 37.77 53.37
C ASP A 3 39.30 38.07 51.94
N ARG A 4 39.73 37.05 51.20
CA ARG A 4 39.97 37.14 49.76
C ARG A 4 38.64 37.00 49.02
N GLN A 5 38.05 38.13 48.60
CA GLN A 5 36.91 38.13 47.70
C GLN A 5 37.32 37.62 46.30
N PRO A 6 36.67 36.58 45.74
CA PRO A 6 36.87 36.20 44.35
C PRO A 6 36.21 37.26 43.44
N ALA A 7 37.04 38.00 42.71
CA ALA A 7 36.57 38.92 41.68
C ALA A 7 35.92 38.11 40.53
N PHE A 8 34.60 38.22 40.38
CA PHE A 8 33.86 37.66 39.26
C PHE A 8 34.20 38.45 37.98
N PRO A 9 34.80 37.82 36.94
CA PRO A 9 34.99 38.48 35.65
C PRO A 9 33.62 38.69 35.00
N GLY A 10 33.42 39.91 34.48
CA GLY A 10 32.14 40.38 33.96
C GLY A 10 31.53 39.52 32.85
N ARG A 11 30.19 39.63 32.74
CA ARG A 11 29.36 39.06 31.69
C ARG A 11 30.04 39.19 30.32
N GLN A 12 30.36 38.06 29.70
CA GLN A 12 30.66 38.02 28.27
C GLN A 12 29.43 38.51 27.51
N PRO A 13 29.57 39.46 26.56
CA PRO A 13 28.47 39.83 25.69
C PRO A 13 28.08 38.60 24.88
N SER A 14 26.84 38.13 25.04
CA SER A 14 26.29 37.04 24.24
C SER A 14 26.48 37.36 22.76
N ALA A 15 27.18 36.47 22.04
CA ALA A 15 27.40 36.63 20.61
C ALA A 15 26.07 36.88 19.91
N ALA A 16 25.97 38.00 19.19
CA ALA A 16 24.80 38.32 18.39
C ALA A 16 24.58 37.17 17.39
N TYR A 17 23.48 36.43 17.55
CA TYR A 17 23.12 35.36 16.65
C TYR A 17 22.88 36.00 15.27
N LYS A 18 23.82 35.80 14.35
CA LYS A 18 23.66 36.23 12.96
C LYS A 18 22.65 35.31 12.32
N THR A 19 21.37 35.71 12.35
CA THR A 19 20.29 34.99 11.69
C THR A 19 20.63 34.87 10.21
N ARG A 20 21.08 33.68 9.80
CA ARG A 20 21.27 33.36 8.38
C ARG A 20 19.88 33.14 7.81
N GLU A 21 19.36 34.12 7.09
CA GLU A 21 18.05 34.07 6.40
C GLU A 21 18.01 33.03 5.27
N GLN A 22 19.19 32.51 4.90
CA GLN A 22 19.39 31.54 3.84
C GLN A 22 20.15 30.33 4.37
N PHE A 23 19.66 29.13 4.03
CA PHE A 23 20.32 27.86 4.30
C PHE A 23 20.64 27.22 2.94
N LEU A 24 21.92 26.94 2.66
CA LEU A 24 22.40 26.48 1.35
C LEU A 24 21.92 27.35 0.16
N GLY A 25 21.85 28.67 0.33
CA GLY A 25 21.43 29.60 -0.73
C GLY A 25 19.92 29.66 -0.99
N ILE A 26 19.11 28.89 -0.25
CA ILE A 26 17.65 28.89 -0.35
C ILE A 26 17.06 29.75 0.78
N PRO A 27 16.12 30.67 0.50
CA PRO A 27 15.44 31.44 1.54
C PRO A 27 14.62 30.50 2.43
N LYS A 28 14.73 30.66 3.76
CA LYS A 28 14.03 29.80 4.75
C LYS A 28 12.53 29.67 4.51
N ARG A 29 11.89 30.73 4.03
CA ARG A 29 10.45 30.72 3.67
C ARG A 29 10.17 29.79 2.49
N GLY A 30 11.03 29.79 1.47
CA GLY A 30 10.93 28.88 0.33
C GLY A 30 11.12 27.41 0.74
N LEU A 31 12.09 27.15 1.61
CA LEU A 31 12.31 25.81 2.18
C LEU A 31 11.09 25.34 3.00
N ALA A 32 10.50 26.22 3.82
CA ALA A 32 9.31 25.91 4.59
C ALA A 32 8.08 25.61 3.70
N PHE A 33 7.88 26.37 2.62
CA PHE A 33 6.81 26.10 1.65
C PHE A 33 7.01 24.79 0.90
N LEU A 34 8.26 24.43 0.55
CA LEU A 34 8.59 23.17 -0.10
C LEU A 34 8.31 21.98 0.81
N LEU A 35 8.76 22.03 2.06
CA LEU A 35 8.50 20.98 3.04
C LEU A 35 7.02 20.84 3.37
N ALA A 36 6.29 21.97 3.51
CA ALA A 36 4.84 21.95 3.74
C ALA A 36 4.08 21.31 2.56
N ASN A 37 4.48 21.60 1.31
CA ASN A 37 3.90 20.94 0.15
C ASN A 37 4.23 19.43 0.14
N ILE A 38 5.46 19.04 0.43
CA ILE A 38 5.83 17.61 0.50
C ILE A 38 5.00 16.88 1.57
N MET A 39 4.83 17.47 2.76
CA MET A 39 4.04 16.90 3.85
C MET A 39 2.53 16.85 3.54
N PHE A 40 1.99 17.88 2.90
CA PHE A 40 0.58 17.97 2.55
C PHE A 40 0.16 16.95 1.48
N TRP A 41 1.08 16.58 0.58
CA TRP A 41 0.84 15.59 -0.46
C TRP A 41 1.12 14.13 -0.03
N GLN A 42 1.67 13.89 1.17
CA GLN A 42 1.93 12.52 1.65
C GLN A 42 0.70 11.57 1.71
N PRO A 43 -0.53 12.00 2.07
CA PRO A 43 -1.63 11.06 2.26
C PRO A 43 -2.23 10.54 0.94
N MET A 44 -1.80 11.03 -0.23
CA MET A 44 -2.28 10.49 -1.52
C MET A 44 -1.59 9.18 -1.94
N TRP A 45 -0.55 8.72 -1.23
CA TRP A 45 0.14 7.46 -1.50
C TRP A 45 -0.18 6.37 -0.47
N ALA A 46 -1.25 6.53 0.31
CA ALA A 46 -1.82 5.44 1.08
C ALA A 46 -2.56 4.49 0.10
N GLN A 47 -1.80 3.63 -0.58
CA GLN A 47 -2.38 2.44 -1.20
C GLN A 47 -2.89 1.55 -0.08
N ALA A 48 -4.19 1.21 -0.11
CA ALA A 48 -4.71 0.11 0.67
C ALA A 48 -3.88 -1.13 0.32
N ASP A 49 -3.27 -1.77 1.32
CA ASP A 49 -2.60 -3.04 1.14
C ASP A 49 -3.64 -3.99 0.54
N GLY A 50 -3.40 -4.37 -0.72
CA GLY A 50 -4.32 -5.20 -1.47
C GLY A 50 -4.44 -6.59 -0.85
N ILE A 51 -5.26 -7.44 -1.45
CA ILE A 51 -5.30 -8.85 -1.07
C ILE A 51 -3.87 -9.41 -1.24
N VAL A 52 -3.33 -10.05 -0.20
CA VAL A 52 -2.03 -10.73 -0.26
C VAL A 52 -2.31 -12.22 -0.34
N VAL A 53 -1.87 -12.84 -1.42
CA VAL A 53 -2.01 -14.29 -1.60
C VAL A 53 -0.86 -15.00 -0.90
N SER A 54 -1.20 -15.97 -0.07
CA SER A 54 -0.24 -16.69 0.77
C SER A 54 0.09 -18.09 0.22
N ALA A 55 -0.70 -18.60 -0.74
CA ALA A 55 -0.55 -19.94 -1.32
C ALA A 55 -0.13 -19.94 -2.81
N PRO A 56 0.79 -20.84 -3.21
CA PRO A 56 1.14 -21.03 -4.62
C PRO A 56 -0.08 -21.56 -5.38
N GLY A 57 -0.60 -20.75 -6.30
CA GLY A 57 -1.67 -21.15 -7.22
C GLY A 57 -2.91 -20.26 -7.20
N THR A 58 -3.07 -19.36 -6.23
CA THR A 58 -4.05 -18.26 -6.34
C THR A 58 -3.31 -17.02 -6.85
N SER A 59 -3.93 -16.21 -7.71
CA SER A 59 -3.32 -14.93 -8.12
C SER A 59 -4.36 -13.83 -8.18
N LEU A 60 -3.90 -12.59 -8.08
CA LEU A 60 -4.76 -11.42 -8.13
C LEU A 60 -4.55 -10.66 -9.42
N GLY A 61 -5.65 -10.24 -10.01
CA GLY A 61 -5.70 -9.26 -11.08
C GLY A 61 -6.71 -8.18 -10.76
N GLN A 62 -6.93 -7.30 -11.72
CA GLN A 62 -8.00 -6.31 -11.67
C GLN A 62 -8.68 -6.26 -13.02
N ALA A 63 -10.00 -6.08 -13.00
CA ALA A 63 -10.77 -5.82 -14.20
C ALA A 63 -10.48 -4.41 -14.73
N GLY A 64 -10.85 -4.14 -15.99
CA GLY A 64 -10.61 -2.83 -16.61
C GLY A 64 -11.31 -1.66 -15.89
N ASN A 65 -12.31 -1.94 -15.06
CA ASN A 65 -13.03 -0.98 -14.22
C ASN A 65 -12.56 -0.98 -12.76
N GLY A 66 -11.47 -1.67 -12.42
CA GLY A 66 -10.86 -1.65 -11.09
C GLY A 66 -11.44 -2.65 -10.07
N VAL A 67 -12.40 -3.50 -10.45
CA VAL A 67 -12.87 -4.58 -9.57
C VAL A 67 -11.76 -5.61 -9.39
N PRO A 68 -11.39 -6.00 -8.15
CA PRO A 68 -10.40 -7.04 -7.92
C PRO A 68 -10.85 -8.40 -8.49
N ILE A 69 -9.93 -9.09 -9.14
CA ILE A 69 -10.12 -10.44 -9.67
C ILE A 69 -9.21 -11.39 -8.90
N VAL A 70 -9.81 -12.42 -8.30
CA VAL A 70 -9.10 -13.54 -7.69
C VAL A 70 -9.13 -14.69 -8.68
N ASN A 71 -7.98 -14.97 -9.31
CA ASN A 71 -7.78 -16.19 -10.05
C ASN A 71 -7.60 -17.34 -9.08
N ILE A 72 -8.66 -18.15 -8.95
CA ILE A 72 -8.66 -19.28 -8.02
C ILE A 72 -7.61 -20.32 -8.41
N ALA A 73 -7.16 -21.09 -7.43
CA ALA A 73 -6.26 -22.21 -7.63
C ALA A 73 -6.89 -23.33 -8.45
N LYS A 74 -6.05 -24.16 -9.06
CA LYS A 74 -6.47 -25.36 -9.79
C LYS A 74 -7.32 -26.26 -8.87
N PRO A 75 -8.50 -26.70 -9.29
CA PRO A 75 -9.29 -27.63 -8.50
C PRO A 75 -8.58 -28.98 -8.35
N ASN A 76 -8.76 -29.62 -7.19
CA ASN A 76 -8.28 -30.97 -6.93
C ASN A 76 -9.19 -32.03 -7.58
N GLY A 77 -8.93 -33.32 -7.32
CA GLY A 77 -9.68 -34.43 -7.89
C GLY A 77 -11.18 -34.48 -7.53
N SER A 78 -11.63 -33.77 -6.48
CA SER A 78 -13.05 -33.63 -6.14
C SER A 78 -13.69 -32.34 -6.68
N GLY A 79 -12.93 -31.52 -7.41
CA GLY A 79 -13.39 -30.22 -7.93
C GLY A 79 -13.27 -29.07 -6.93
N LEU A 80 -12.64 -29.28 -5.77
CA LEU A 80 -12.41 -28.24 -4.77
C LEU A 80 -11.18 -27.42 -5.13
N SER A 81 -11.38 -26.10 -5.26
CA SER A 81 -10.30 -25.11 -5.33
C SER A 81 -10.11 -24.50 -3.95
N HIS A 82 -8.91 -24.64 -3.39
CA HIS A 82 -8.54 -24.10 -2.07
C HIS A 82 -7.64 -22.89 -2.23
N ASN A 83 -8.10 -21.75 -1.75
CA ASN A 83 -7.46 -20.45 -1.88
C ASN A 83 -7.22 -19.91 -0.47
N GLN A 84 -5.97 -19.67 -0.12
CA GLN A 84 -5.58 -19.15 1.20
C GLN A 84 -5.16 -17.69 1.08
N PHE A 85 -5.67 -16.88 1.99
CA PHE A 85 -5.43 -15.45 2.07
C PHE A 85 -4.97 -15.09 3.47
N THR A 86 -4.11 -14.09 3.59
CA THR A 86 -3.83 -13.47 4.90
C THR A 86 -4.93 -12.47 5.25
N ASP A 87 -5.47 -11.77 4.25
CA ASP A 87 -6.60 -10.86 4.39
C ASP A 87 -7.58 -11.05 3.23
N TYR A 88 -8.88 -11.14 3.53
CA TYR A 88 -9.94 -11.26 2.54
C TYR A 88 -11.01 -10.19 2.76
N ASN A 89 -10.77 -9.00 2.22
CA ASN A 89 -11.66 -7.85 2.34
C ASN A 89 -12.38 -7.58 1.01
N VAL A 90 -13.70 -7.43 1.07
CA VAL A 90 -14.53 -7.13 -0.12
C VAL A 90 -15.02 -5.69 -0.02
N GLY A 91 -14.57 -4.84 -0.95
CA GLY A 91 -15.01 -3.45 -1.03
C GLY A 91 -16.42 -3.31 -1.62
N SER A 92 -16.92 -2.07 -1.70
CA SER A 92 -18.25 -1.75 -2.27
C SER A 92 -18.41 -2.16 -3.74
N ASN A 93 -17.30 -2.21 -4.49
CA ASN A 93 -17.28 -2.64 -5.89
C ASN A 93 -17.31 -4.17 -6.04
N GLY A 94 -17.24 -4.91 -4.92
CA GLY A 94 -17.21 -6.37 -4.89
C GLY A 94 -15.85 -6.96 -5.25
N VAL A 95 -15.85 -8.28 -5.49
CA VAL A 95 -14.70 -9.06 -5.92
C VAL A 95 -15.17 -10.12 -6.92
N ILE A 96 -14.33 -10.45 -7.89
CA ILE A 96 -14.62 -11.48 -8.88
C ILE A 96 -13.78 -12.71 -8.57
N LEU A 97 -14.42 -13.85 -8.31
CA LEU A 97 -13.75 -15.16 -8.28
C LEU A 97 -13.71 -15.71 -9.71
N ASN A 98 -12.53 -15.70 -10.33
CA ASN A 98 -12.36 -16.11 -11.72
C ASN A 98 -12.30 -17.64 -11.84
N ASN A 99 -13.46 -18.26 -12.10
CA ASN A 99 -13.61 -19.69 -12.40
C ASN A 99 -13.73 -19.96 -13.92
N ALA A 100 -13.24 -19.06 -14.78
CA ALA A 100 -13.40 -19.18 -16.22
C ALA A 100 -12.32 -20.07 -16.86
N THR A 101 -12.73 -21.05 -17.66
CA THR A 101 -11.85 -21.94 -18.44
C THR A 101 -11.65 -21.48 -19.88
N SER A 102 -12.53 -20.60 -20.37
CA SER A 102 -12.44 -20.00 -21.70
C SER A 102 -11.46 -18.83 -21.70
N ARG A 103 -10.92 -18.47 -22.88
CA ARG A 103 -9.93 -17.38 -23.03
C ARG A 103 -10.42 -16.04 -22.45
N THR A 104 -11.71 -15.77 -22.57
CA THR A 104 -12.38 -14.61 -22.00
C THR A 104 -13.71 -15.02 -21.37
N GLN A 105 -14.18 -14.24 -20.41
CA GLN A 105 -15.48 -14.46 -19.75
C GLN A 105 -16.15 -13.12 -19.46
N SER A 106 -17.45 -13.03 -19.70
CA SER A 106 -18.25 -11.87 -19.29
C SER A 106 -18.64 -12.01 -17.82
N THR A 107 -18.37 -10.98 -17.02
CA THR A 107 -18.64 -10.91 -15.59
C THR A 107 -19.55 -9.72 -15.29
N GLN A 108 -20.33 -9.86 -14.23
CA GLN A 108 -21.32 -8.87 -13.82
C GLN A 108 -20.65 -7.61 -13.24
N LEU A 109 -19.55 -7.81 -12.51
CA LEU A 109 -18.85 -6.72 -11.82
C LEU A 109 -17.72 -6.11 -12.65
N GLY A 110 -17.06 -6.88 -13.54
CA GLY A 110 -15.83 -6.47 -14.21
C GLY A 110 -15.92 -6.37 -15.74
N GLY A 111 -17.10 -6.58 -16.32
CA GLY A 111 -17.25 -6.73 -17.76
C GLY A 111 -16.50 -7.96 -18.27
N ILE A 112 -15.85 -7.85 -19.43
CA ILE A 112 -15.09 -8.95 -20.01
C ILE A 112 -13.72 -9.06 -19.33
N ILE A 113 -13.46 -10.21 -18.71
CA ILE A 113 -12.17 -10.56 -18.12
C ILE A 113 -11.48 -11.67 -18.91
N LEU A 114 -10.17 -11.85 -18.69
CA LEU A 114 -9.41 -12.99 -19.21
C LEU A 114 -9.73 -14.26 -18.41
N GLY A 115 -9.62 -15.41 -19.08
CA GLY A 115 -9.72 -16.72 -18.46
C GLY A 115 -8.69 -16.93 -17.37
N ASN A 116 -9.00 -17.79 -16.40
CA ASN A 116 -8.07 -18.09 -15.31
C ASN A 116 -6.99 -19.05 -15.81
N PRO A 117 -5.70 -18.64 -15.86
CA PRO A 117 -4.61 -19.48 -16.35
C PRO A 117 -4.34 -20.71 -15.46
N ASN A 118 -4.81 -20.71 -14.21
CA ASN A 118 -4.66 -21.84 -13.29
C ASN A 118 -5.60 -23.00 -13.64
N LEU A 119 -6.68 -22.72 -14.37
CA LEU A 119 -7.70 -23.68 -14.76
C LEU A 119 -7.33 -24.23 -16.13
N ASN A 120 -6.60 -25.34 -16.15
CA ASN A 120 -6.20 -26.06 -17.37
C ASN A 120 -7.40 -26.77 -18.05
N GLY A 121 -8.44 -25.99 -18.41
CA GLY A 121 -9.70 -26.49 -18.99
C GLY A 121 -10.71 -27.04 -17.98
N ALA A 122 -10.33 -27.21 -16.71
CA ALA A 122 -11.21 -27.72 -15.65
C ALA A 122 -11.59 -26.60 -14.67
N ALA A 123 -12.89 -26.32 -14.56
CA ALA A 123 -13.43 -25.38 -13.59
C ALA A 123 -13.58 -26.05 -12.21
N ALA A 124 -13.52 -25.25 -11.15
CA ALA A 124 -13.82 -25.71 -9.80
C ALA A 124 -15.34 -25.85 -9.62
N THR A 125 -15.77 -26.91 -8.92
CA THR A 125 -17.16 -27.10 -8.49
C THR A 125 -17.40 -26.40 -7.16
N THR A 126 -16.39 -26.40 -6.29
CA THR A 126 -16.42 -25.76 -4.98
C THR A 126 -15.20 -24.88 -4.84
N ILE A 127 -15.40 -23.65 -4.36
CA ILE A 127 -14.33 -22.68 -4.11
C ILE A 127 -14.30 -22.43 -2.61
N LEU A 128 -13.19 -22.81 -1.97
CA LEU A 128 -12.91 -22.54 -0.57
C LEU A 128 -11.93 -21.37 -0.50
N ASN A 129 -12.35 -20.32 0.20
CA ASN A 129 -11.50 -19.19 0.57
C ASN A 129 -11.25 -19.27 2.07
N GLU A 130 -10.00 -19.51 2.45
CA GLU A 130 -9.55 -19.59 3.84
C GLU A 130 -8.71 -18.37 4.19
N VAL A 131 -8.91 -17.83 5.39
CA VAL A 131 -8.13 -16.70 5.93
C VAL A 131 -7.38 -17.20 7.15
N ASN A 132 -6.07 -16.99 7.20
CA ASN A 132 -5.19 -17.47 8.28
C ASN A 132 -4.12 -16.45 8.67
#